data_AF-A0A0J1FJY0-F1
#
_entry.id   AF-A0A0J1FJY0-F1
#
_cell.length_a   1.000
_cell.length_b   1.000
_cell.length_c   1.000
_cell.angle_alpha   90.00
_cell.angle_beta   90.00
_cell.angle_gamma   90.00
#
_symmetry.space_group_name_H-M   'P 1'
#
loop_
_entity.id
_entity.type
_entity.pdbx_description
1 polymer ?
#
loop_
_entity_poly.entity_id
_entity_poly.type
_entity_poly.pdbx_seq_one_letter_code
_entity_poly.pdbx_strand_id
1 'polypeptide(L)'
;MSIIHVNQIKNHLIKTYEDLIDMKDVKKVDEKRSQFLTRALAAYSIQYISGISPELAAQSVTDGTKDNGLDAIFYDERKKVLYITQSKWIHDGVGEPENGDIKKYISGLKDLYDLNFERFNIKINEKQEIIKQAMWDPGTKYEVILTYTGINDLSEPSSLDFKDFLSEMNDTSQLVHLTLLNQKSLHTSLTAGLGGELELSNSV
;
A
#
# COMPACT_ATOMS: atom_id res chain seq x y z
N MET A 1 -14.51 15.25 -9.11
CA MET A 1 -13.09 15.70 -9.07
C MET A 1 -12.41 15.15 -10.34
N SER A 2 -11.44 15.87 -10.94
CA SER A 2 -11.15 15.79 -12.40
C SER A 2 -10.06 14.78 -12.79
N ILE A 3 -10.17 14.22 -14.01
CA ILE A 3 -9.14 13.44 -14.74
C ILE A 3 -7.74 14.09 -14.73
N ILE A 4 -7.70 15.41 -14.54
CA ILE A 4 -6.46 16.19 -14.39
C ILE A 4 -5.63 15.69 -13.21
N HIS A 5 -6.22 15.42 -12.05
CA HIS A 5 -5.48 14.96 -10.87
C HIS A 5 -4.88 13.57 -11.08
N VAL A 6 -5.65 12.64 -11.69
CA VAL A 6 -5.15 11.30 -12.04
C VAL A 6 -3.94 11.42 -12.98
N ASN A 7 -4.00 12.32 -13.97
CA ASN A 7 -2.88 12.54 -14.88
C ASN A 7 -1.67 13.18 -14.20
N GLN A 8 -1.86 14.08 -13.23
CA GLN A 8 -0.76 14.66 -12.45
C GLN A 8 -0.08 13.61 -11.57
N ILE A 9 -0.85 12.78 -10.87
CA ILE A 9 -0.34 11.63 -10.11
C ILE A 9 0.45 10.71 -11.05
N LYS A 10 -0.14 10.35 -12.17
CA LYS A 10 0.49 9.51 -13.19
C LYS A 10 1.84 10.06 -13.66
N ASN A 11 1.89 11.34 -14.01
CA ASN A 11 3.11 11.97 -14.49
C ASN A 11 4.18 12.03 -13.41
N HIS A 12 3.79 12.26 -12.15
CA HIS A 12 4.72 12.18 -11.02
C HIS A 12 5.28 10.77 -10.85
N LEU A 13 4.42 9.75 -10.84
CA LEU A 13 4.85 8.36 -10.71
C LEU A 13 5.82 7.95 -11.83
N ILE A 14 5.52 8.29 -13.09
CA ILE A 14 6.42 8.02 -14.21
C ILE A 14 7.77 8.71 -13.98
N LYS A 15 7.78 10.01 -13.71
CA LYS A 15 9.01 10.77 -13.52
C LYS A 15 9.88 10.24 -12.37
N THR A 16 9.26 9.75 -11.29
CA THR A 16 9.96 9.28 -10.09
C THR A 16 10.42 7.83 -10.22
N TYR A 17 9.66 6.96 -10.89
CA TYR A 17 9.81 5.51 -10.78
C TYR A 17 10.07 4.75 -12.09
N GLU A 18 10.07 5.42 -13.26
CA GLU A 18 10.24 4.78 -14.58
C GLU A 18 11.45 3.84 -14.65
N ASP A 19 12.57 4.21 -14.02
CA ASP A 19 13.81 3.42 -13.99
C ASP A 19 14.02 2.61 -12.70
N LEU A 20 13.09 2.68 -11.74
CA LEU A 20 13.24 2.07 -10.41
C LEU A 20 12.36 0.84 -10.18
N ILE A 21 11.16 0.81 -10.79
CA ILE A 21 10.21 -0.29 -10.58
C ILE A 21 10.60 -1.49 -11.42
N ASP A 22 10.75 -2.64 -10.75
CA ASP A 22 10.96 -3.89 -11.47
C ASP A 22 9.70 -4.28 -12.26
N MET A 23 9.88 -4.49 -13.56
CA MET A 23 8.83 -4.89 -14.52
C MET A 23 9.21 -6.17 -15.29
N LYS A 24 10.26 -6.89 -14.88
CA LYS A 24 10.81 -8.05 -15.60
C LYS A 24 9.83 -9.23 -15.70
N ASP A 25 8.94 -9.37 -14.73
CA ASP A 25 7.90 -10.40 -14.66
C ASP A 25 6.68 -10.11 -15.55
N VAL A 26 6.55 -8.88 -16.06
CA VAL A 26 5.40 -8.44 -16.86
C VAL A 26 5.60 -8.78 -18.34
N LYS A 27 4.99 -9.90 -18.77
CA LYS A 27 5.16 -10.44 -20.13
C LYS A 27 4.25 -9.78 -21.18
N LYS A 28 3.06 -9.31 -20.77
CA LYS A 28 2.08 -8.73 -21.68
C LYS A 28 2.32 -7.23 -21.86
N VAL A 29 2.60 -6.82 -23.10
CA VAL A 29 2.86 -5.42 -23.44
C VAL A 29 1.65 -4.52 -23.11
N ASP A 30 0.44 -5.00 -23.35
CA ASP A 30 -0.80 -4.24 -23.16
C ASP A 30 -1.09 -3.92 -21.68
N GLU A 31 -0.66 -4.80 -20.77
CA GLU A 31 -0.87 -4.63 -19.32
C GLU A 31 0.29 -3.89 -18.65
N LYS A 32 1.44 -3.76 -19.34
CA LYS A 32 2.69 -3.22 -18.78
C LYS A 32 2.51 -1.84 -18.17
N ARG A 33 1.74 -0.97 -18.81
CA ARG A 33 1.50 0.39 -18.32
C ARG A 33 0.62 0.41 -17.07
N SER A 34 -0.44 -0.41 -17.03
CA SER A 34 -1.34 -0.47 -15.88
C SER A 34 -0.62 -1.06 -14.67
N GLN A 35 0.12 -2.16 -14.86
CA GLN A 35 0.92 -2.78 -13.80
C GLN A 35 2.02 -1.85 -13.29
N PHE A 36 2.72 -1.11 -14.17
CA PHE A 36 3.68 -0.10 -13.73
C PHE A 36 3.03 0.94 -12.83
N LEU A 37 1.85 1.46 -13.19
CA LEU A 37 1.17 2.51 -12.42
C LEU A 37 0.73 2.01 -11.04
N THR A 38 0.20 0.79 -10.95
CA THR A 38 -0.16 0.17 -9.67
C THR A 38 1.10 -0.02 -8.79
N ARG A 39 2.18 -0.59 -9.33
CA ARG A 39 3.46 -0.76 -8.60
C ARG A 39 4.09 0.54 -8.14
N ALA A 40 4.15 1.53 -9.04
CA ALA A 40 4.69 2.84 -8.72
C ALA A 40 3.82 3.55 -7.67
N LEU A 41 2.50 3.35 -7.70
CA LEU A 41 1.60 3.88 -6.68
C LEU A 41 1.86 3.25 -5.31
N ALA A 42 2.06 1.93 -5.24
CA ALA A 42 2.42 1.24 -4.00
C ALA A 42 3.78 1.71 -3.42
N ALA A 43 4.77 1.92 -4.30
CA ALA A 43 6.05 2.48 -3.87
C ALA A 43 5.87 3.92 -3.36
N TYR A 44 5.10 4.74 -4.07
CA TYR A 44 4.88 6.14 -3.71
C TYR A 44 4.17 6.30 -2.37
N SER A 45 3.19 5.46 -2.04
CA SER A 45 2.51 5.52 -0.74
C SER A 45 3.49 5.25 0.42
N ILE A 46 4.35 4.24 0.28
CA ILE A 46 5.41 3.98 1.26
C ILE A 46 6.37 5.16 1.33
N GLN A 47 6.84 5.68 0.18
CA GLN A 47 7.73 6.83 0.13
C GLN A 47 7.14 8.02 0.89
N TYR A 48 5.88 8.35 0.62
CA TYR A 48 5.20 9.50 1.19
C TYR A 48 5.02 9.37 2.70
N ILE A 49 4.54 8.21 3.18
CA ILE A 49 4.23 8.00 4.60
C ILE A 49 5.50 7.78 5.43
N SER A 50 6.46 6.99 4.92
CA SER A 50 7.68 6.67 5.67
C SER A 50 8.77 7.73 5.50
N GLY A 51 8.73 8.56 4.46
CA GLY A 51 9.74 9.59 4.18
C GLY A 51 11.06 9.04 3.64
N ILE A 52 11.08 7.81 3.14
CA ILE A 52 12.27 7.18 2.53
C ILE A 52 12.52 7.66 1.10
N SER A 53 13.66 7.28 0.54
CA SER A 53 14.00 7.62 -0.85
C SER A 53 13.17 6.81 -1.86
N PRO A 54 12.96 7.32 -3.09
CA PRO A 54 12.28 6.57 -4.16
C PRO A 54 12.87 5.18 -4.43
N GLU A 55 14.19 5.03 -4.33
CA GLU A 55 14.89 3.76 -4.59
C GLU A 55 14.52 2.70 -3.55
N LEU A 56 14.53 3.06 -2.26
CA LEU A 56 14.13 2.15 -1.19
C LEU A 56 12.63 1.82 -1.29
N ALA A 57 11.81 2.81 -1.63
CA ALA A 57 10.39 2.60 -1.87
C ALA A 57 10.14 1.63 -3.04
N ALA A 58 10.86 1.76 -4.14
CA ALA A 58 10.74 0.84 -5.28
C ALA A 58 11.14 -0.60 -4.91
N GLN A 59 12.16 -0.78 -4.07
CA GLN A 59 12.60 -2.10 -3.56
C GLN A 59 11.59 -2.75 -2.60
N SER A 60 10.64 -1.99 -2.07
CA SER A 60 9.58 -2.52 -1.20
C SER A 60 8.47 -3.23 -1.97
N VAL A 61 8.37 -3.00 -3.29
CA VAL A 61 7.29 -3.54 -4.12
C VAL A 61 7.35 -5.06 -4.21
N THR A 62 6.24 -5.69 -3.85
CA THR A 62 6.02 -7.14 -3.84
C THR A 62 4.92 -7.59 -4.80
N ASP A 63 4.22 -6.64 -5.45
CA ASP A 63 3.19 -6.89 -6.45
C ASP A 63 3.66 -7.92 -7.49
N GLY A 64 2.77 -8.86 -7.78
CA GLY A 64 3.02 -9.96 -8.70
C GLY A 64 2.04 -11.10 -8.49
N THR A 65 2.09 -12.10 -9.36
CA THR A 65 1.17 -13.24 -9.24
C THR A 65 1.31 -13.93 -7.86
N LYS A 66 0.19 -14.15 -7.17
CA LYS A 66 0.13 -14.70 -5.79
C LYS A 66 0.74 -13.82 -4.70
N ASP A 67 0.68 -12.50 -4.86
CA ASP A 67 0.97 -11.52 -3.80
C ASP A 67 0.02 -11.56 -2.58
N ASN A 68 -1.07 -12.32 -2.68
CA ASN A 68 -2.14 -12.35 -1.68
C ASN A 68 -2.71 -10.96 -1.33
N GLY A 69 -2.67 -10.03 -2.29
CA GLY A 69 -3.16 -8.65 -2.12
C GLY A 69 -2.18 -7.68 -1.45
N LEU A 70 -0.91 -8.08 -1.24
CA LEU A 70 0.15 -7.23 -0.69
C LEU A 70 1.08 -6.73 -1.80
N ASP A 71 0.93 -5.46 -2.18
CA ASP A 71 1.63 -4.88 -3.33
C ASP A 71 3.00 -4.31 -2.96
N ALA A 72 3.20 -3.92 -1.70
CA ALA A 72 4.50 -3.53 -1.18
C ALA A 72 4.63 -3.74 0.34
N ILE A 73 5.84 -4.09 0.79
CA ILE A 73 6.19 -4.29 2.19
C ILE A 73 7.55 -3.65 2.49
N PHE A 74 7.58 -2.76 3.49
CA PHE A 74 8.79 -2.09 3.96
C PHE A 74 8.82 -2.05 5.48
N TYR A 75 9.95 -2.42 6.08
CA TYR A 75 10.17 -2.26 7.52
C TYR A 75 11.17 -1.13 7.76
N ASP A 76 10.74 -0.09 8.46
CA ASP A 76 11.63 0.94 8.99
C ASP A 76 12.11 0.53 10.38
N GLU A 77 13.30 -0.05 10.44
CA GLU A 77 13.92 -0.49 11.70
C GLU A 77 14.14 0.66 12.70
N ARG A 78 14.33 1.89 12.22
CA ARG A 78 14.59 3.05 13.08
C ARG A 78 13.32 3.51 13.77
N LYS A 79 12.21 3.53 13.01
CA LYS A 79 10.88 3.88 13.53
C LYS A 79 10.16 2.68 14.16
N LYS A 80 10.64 1.46 13.92
CA LYS A 80 9.97 0.20 14.23
C LYS A 80 8.55 0.17 13.63
N VAL A 81 8.43 0.47 12.34
CA VAL A 81 7.15 0.46 11.64
C VAL A 81 7.22 -0.46 10.43
N LEU A 82 6.32 -1.45 10.37
CA LEU A 82 6.11 -2.28 9.20
C LEU A 82 5.00 -1.68 8.35
N TYR A 83 5.36 -1.13 7.20
CA TYR A 83 4.47 -0.59 6.20
C TYR A 83 4.05 -1.69 5.24
N ILE A 84 2.75 -1.88 5.07
CA ILE A 84 2.17 -2.89 4.19
C ILE A 84 1.14 -2.21 3.33
N THR A 85 1.29 -2.26 2.01
CA THR A 85 0.44 -1.50 1.08
C THR A 85 -0.34 -2.41 0.15
N GLN A 86 -1.62 -2.09 -0.05
CA GLN A 86 -2.40 -2.44 -1.23
C GLN A 86 -2.58 -1.19 -2.09
N SER A 87 -2.43 -1.34 -3.40
CA SER A 87 -2.62 -0.29 -4.38
C SER A 87 -3.63 -0.66 -5.46
N LYS A 88 -4.43 0.32 -5.92
CA LYS A 88 -5.32 0.14 -7.08
C LYS A 88 -5.34 1.37 -7.97
N TRP A 89 -4.84 1.22 -9.20
CA TRP A 89 -4.97 2.25 -10.21
C TRP A 89 -6.35 2.21 -10.88
N ILE A 90 -7.16 3.23 -10.64
CA ILE A 90 -8.50 3.44 -11.21
C ILE A 90 -8.37 4.47 -12.34
N HIS A 91 -8.52 4.00 -13.59
CA HIS A 91 -8.15 4.77 -14.79
C HIS A 91 -8.99 6.02 -15.04
N ASP A 92 -10.30 5.96 -14.80
CA ASP A 92 -11.21 7.10 -14.93
C ASP A 92 -11.21 7.98 -13.66
N GLY A 93 -10.56 7.52 -12.60
CA GLY A 93 -10.52 8.17 -11.29
C GLY A 93 -11.86 8.14 -10.55
N VAL A 94 -12.82 7.33 -10.96
CA VAL A 94 -14.16 7.26 -10.35
C VAL A 94 -14.34 5.94 -9.61
N GLY A 95 -14.92 6.00 -8.42
CA GLY A 95 -15.14 4.83 -7.57
C GLY A 95 -14.02 4.60 -6.57
N GLU A 96 -13.92 3.35 -6.15
CA GLU A 96 -13.07 2.84 -5.07
C GLU A 96 -12.63 1.40 -5.39
N PRO A 97 -11.69 0.82 -4.64
CA PRO A 97 -11.44 -0.62 -4.70
C PRO A 97 -12.69 -1.42 -4.37
N GLU A 98 -12.91 -2.51 -5.11
CA GLU A 98 -14.05 -3.38 -4.85
C GLU A 98 -13.87 -4.07 -3.49
N ASN A 99 -14.98 -4.32 -2.79
CA ASN A 99 -14.95 -5.00 -1.49
C ASN A 99 -14.21 -6.36 -1.53
N GLY A 100 -14.24 -7.06 -2.67
CA GLY A 100 -13.48 -8.29 -2.88
C GLY A 100 -11.96 -8.09 -2.79
N ASP A 101 -11.44 -6.97 -3.31
CA ASP A 101 -10.02 -6.62 -3.19
C ASP A 101 -9.65 -6.29 -1.75
N ILE A 102 -10.54 -5.59 -1.03
CA ILE A 102 -10.37 -5.26 0.40
C ILE A 102 -10.30 -6.53 1.24
N LYS A 103 -11.22 -7.47 1.03
CA LYS A 103 -11.21 -8.77 1.72
C LYS A 103 -9.96 -9.59 1.41
N LYS A 104 -9.52 -9.60 0.15
CA LYS A 104 -8.26 -10.25 -0.23
C LYS A 104 -7.08 -9.63 0.51
N TYR A 105 -7.02 -8.30 0.58
CA TYR A 105 -5.97 -7.58 1.29
C TYR A 105 -5.95 -7.89 2.79
N ILE A 106 -7.11 -7.83 3.45
CA ILE A 106 -7.24 -8.19 4.87
C ILE A 106 -6.83 -9.65 5.11
N SER A 107 -7.24 -10.58 4.23
CA SER A 107 -6.78 -11.97 4.31
C SER A 107 -5.26 -12.08 4.17
N GLY A 108 -4.65 -11.30 3.27
CA GLY A 108 -3.20 -11.21 3.11
C GLY A 108 -2.50 -10.68 4.35
N LEU A 109 -3.05 -9.66 5.01
CA LEU A 109 -2.52 -9.14 6.27
C LEU A 109 -2.56 -10.21 7.38
N LYS A 110 -3.67 -10.93 7.50
CA LYS A 110 -3.80 -12.03 8.46
C LYS A 110 -2.79 -13.15 8.19
N ASP A 111 -2.69 -13.59 6.93
CA ASP A 111 -1.70 -14.60 6.53
C ASP A 111 -0.25 -14.14 6.80
N LEU A 112 0.03 -12.84 6.69
CA LEU A 112 1.35 -12.26 6.99
C LEU A 112 1.64 -12.29 8.49
N TYR A 113 0.67 -11.89 9.32
CA TYR A 113 0.81 -11.85 10.78
C TYR A 113 0.89 -13.25 11.40
N ASP A 114 0.22 -14.23 10.80
CA ASP A 114 0.32 -15.64 11.17
C ASP A 114 1.61 -16.31 10.64
N LEU A 115 2.45 -15.57 9.91
CA LEU A 115 3.69 -16.07 9.27
C LEU A 115 3.44 -17.22 8.27
N ASN A 116 2.27 -17.24 7.60
CA ASN A 116 1.87 -18.23 6.60
C ASN A 116 2.51 -17.97 5.22
N PHE A 117 3.85 -17.91 5.17
CA PHE A 117 4.63 -17.53 3.98
C PHE A 117 4.38 -18.41 2.73
N GLU A 118 3.91 -19.65 2.92
CA GLU A 118 3.55 -20.58 1.84
C GLU A 118 2.44 -20.05 0.91
N ARG A 119 1.65 -19.07 1.37
CA ARG A 119 0.55 -18.46 0.60
C ARG A 119 0.99 -17.30 -0.28
N PHE A 120 2.23 -16.84 -0.13
CA PHE A 120 2.75 -15.66 -0.80
C PHE A 120 3.70 -15.99 -1.95
N ASN A 121 3.95 -14.99 -2.79
CA ASN A 121 4.89 -15.06 -3.90
C ASN A 121 6.35 -15.02 -3.43
N ILE A 122 7.27 -15.20 -4.38
CA ILE A 122 8.71 -15.19 -4.10
C ILE A 122 9.21 -13.84 -3.56
N LYS A 123 8.64 -12.71 -4.01
CA LYS A 123 9.07 -11.36 -3.59
C LYS A 123 8.80 -11.12 -2.10
N ILE A 124 7.68 -11.61 -1.58
CA ILE A 124 7.35 -11.53 -0.14
C ILE A 124 8.19 -12.53 0.65
N ASN A 125 8.39 -13.74 0.14
CA ASN A 125 9.24 -14.75 0.77
C ASN A 125 10.71 -14.29 0.89
N GLU A 126 11.22 -13.53 -0.07
CA GLU A 126 12.55 -12.89 0.01
C GLU A 126 12.66 -11.88 1.15
N LYS A 127 11.53 -11.33 1.62
CA LYS A 127 11.42 -10.41 2.77
C LYS A 127 11.06 -11.13 4.08
N GLN A 128 11.00 -12.45 4.10
CA GLN A 128 10.53 -13.22 5.25
C GLN A 128 11.28 -12.88 6.55
N GLU A 129 12.61 -12.78 6.50
CA GLU A 129 13.42 -12.55 7.70
C GLU A 129 13.21 -11.14 8.28
N ILE A 130 13.05 -10.12 7.42
CA ILE A 130 12.75 -8.76 7.89
C ILE A 130 11.31 -8.67 8.45
N ILE A 131 10.36 -9.42 7.87
CA ILE A 131 8.99 -9.50 8.38
C ILE A 131 8.97 -10.18 9.74
N LYS A 132 9.66 -11.31 9.92
CA LYS A 132 9.78 -11.99 11.22
C LYS A 132 10.40 -11.09 12.28
N GLN A 133 11.45 -10.37 11.93
CA GLN A 133 12.08 -9.40 12.83
C GLN A 133 11.07 -8.35 13.31
N ALA A 134 10.28 -7.79 12.39
CA ALA A 134 9.23 -6.84 12.72
C ALA A 134 8.18 -7.47 13.66
N MET A 135 7.73 -8.70 13.37
CA MET A 135 6.73 -9.43 14.15
C MET A 135 7.20 -9.82 15.56
N TRP A 136 8.50 -10.04 15.75
CA TRP A 136 9.06 -10.44 17.05
C TRP A 136 9.50 -9.28 17.94
N ASP A 137 9.61 -8.06 17.41
CA ASP A 137 9.91 -6.87 18.19
C ASP A 137 8.61 -6.30 18.80
N PRO A 138 8.44 -6.33 20.15
CA PRO A 138 7.22 -5.83 20.80
C PRO A 138 6.97 -4.34 20.61
N GLY A 139 7.97 -3.58 20.17
CA GLY A 139 7.85 -2.15 19.87
C GLY A 139 7.38 -1.86 18.44
N THR A 140 7.21 -2.89 17.60
CA THR A 140 6.80 -2.69 16.20
C THR A 140 5.34 -2.25 16.11
N LYS A 141 5.10 -1.20 15.32
CA LYS A 141 3.79 -0.81 14.83
C LYS A 141 3.60 -1.25 13.38
N TYR A 142 2.35 -1.39 12.98
CA TYR A 142 1.99 -1.83 11.63
C TYR A 142 1.16 -0.73 10.97
N GLU A 143 1.64 -0.26 9.83
CA GLU A 143 0.97 0.75 9.02
C GLU A 143 0.39 0.07 7.79
N VAL A 144 -0.92 -0.18 7.83
CA VAL A 144 -1.72 -0.78 6.77
C VAL A 144 -2.17 0.34 5.85
N ILE A 145 -1.74 0.31 4.59
CA ILE A 145 -1.95 1.41 3.65
C ILE A 145 -2.82 0.90 2.50
N LEU A 146 -3.97 1.54 2.31
CA LEU A 146 -4.77 1.36 1.11
C LEU A 146 -4.64 2.61 0.24
N THR A 147 -4.07 2.47 -0.97
CA THR A 147 -3.90 3.59 -1.90
C THR A 147 -4.61 3.35 -3.22
N TYR A 148 -5.37 4.35 -3.68
CA TYR A 148 -6.13 4.24 -4.92
C TYR A 148 -6.41 5.59 -5.57
N THR A 149 -6.53 5.62 -6.90
CA THR A 149 -6.75 6.87 -7.66
C THR A 149 -8.22 7.23 -7.88
N GLY A 150 -9.12 6.51 -7.22
CA GLY A 150 -10.56 6.81 -7.17
C GLY A 150 -10.89 7.96 -6.21
N ILE A 151 -11.97 8.69 -6.53
CA ILE A 151 -12.42 9.86 -5.75
C ILE A 151 -13.32 9.52 -4.57
N ASN A 152 -13.90 8.31 -4.54
CA ASN A 152 -14.87 7.93 -3.52
C ASN A 152 -14.15 7.48 -2.25
N ASP A 153 -14.69 7.86 -1.10
CA ASP A 153 -14.37 7.20 0.16
C ASP A 153 -14.91 5.78 0.13
N LEU A 154 -14.30 4.89 0.93
CA LEU A 154 -14.70 3.49 0.99
C LEU A 154 -16.18 3.33 1.31
N SER A 155 -16.83 2.40 0.61
CA SER A 155 -18.20 1.99 0.88
C SER A 155 -18.31 1.44 2.30
N GLU A 156 -19.53 1.49 2.84
CA GLU A 156 -19.82 0.99 4.18
C GLU A 156 -19.36 -0.46 4.40
N PRO A 157 -19.58 -1.43 3.48
CA PRO A 157 -19.07 -2.79 3.67
C PRO A 157 -17.54 -2.86 3.77
N SER A 158 -16.82 -2.15 2.89
CA SER A 158 -15.35 -2.11 2.92
C SER A 158 -14.81 -1.43 4.17
N SER A 159 -15.49 -0.38 4.64
CA SER A 159 -15.14 0.31 5.88
C SER A 159 -15.37 -0.57 7.11
N LEU A 160 -16.47 -1.33 7.15
CA LEU A 160 -16.76 -2.29 8.21
C LEU A 160 -15.73 -3.42 8.26
N ASP A 161 -15.34 -3.99 7.12
CA ASP A 161 -14.33 -5.05 7.08
C ASP A 161 -12.99 -4.57 7.69
N PHE A 162 -12.56 -3.35 7.39
CA PHE A 162 -11.37 -2.77 8.03
C PHE A 162 -11.57 -2.48 9.51
N LYS A 163 -12.76 -2.00 9.91
CA LYS A 163 -13.08 -1.74 11.32
C LYS A 163 -12.96 -3.02 12.15
N ASP A 164 -13.55 -4.10 11.66
CA ASP A 164 -13.53 -5.41 12.31
C ASP A 164 -12.09 -5.93 12.40
N PHE A 165 -11.33 -5.83 11.30
CA PHE A 165 -9.91 -6.19 11.29
C PHE A 165 -9.07 -5.38 12.29
N LEU A 166 -9.23 -4.06 12.33
CA LEU A 166 -8.49 -3.21 13.27
C LEU A 166 -8.89 -3.49 14.73
N SER A 167 -10.16 -3.78 14.99
CA SER A 167 -10.63 -4.15 16.33
C SER A 167 -10.04 -5.49 16.78
N GLU A 168 -9.93 -6.47 15.88
CA GLU A 168 -9.31 -7.77 16.15
C GLU A 168 -7.81 -7.62 16.44
N MET A 169 -7.10 -6.82 15.64
CA MET A 169 -5.65 -6.67 15.77
C MET A 169 -5.22 -5.78 16.94
N ASN A 170 -6.07 -4.84 17.36
CA ASN A 170 -5.76 -3.87 18.43
C ASN A 170 -6.45 -4.18 19.77
N ASP A 171 -6.92 -5.41 19.98
CA ASP A 171 -7.68 -5.81 21.18
C ASP A 171 -6.96 -5.44 22.50
N THR A 172 -5.65 -5.68 22.57
CA THR A 172 -4.85 -5.45 23.78
C THR A 172 -4.02 -4.16 23.74
N SER A 173 -3.61 -3.72 22.55
CA SER A 173 -2.77 -2.54 22.37
C SER A 173 -2.91 -1.99 20.95
N GLN A 174 -2.77 -0.67 20.81
CA GLN A 174 -2.90 0.00 19.52
C GLN A 174 -1.59 -0.13 18.70
N LEU A 175 -1.48 -1.22 17.94
CA LEU A 175 -0.31 -1.57 17.13
C LEU A 175 -0.54 -1.34 15.63
N VAL A 176 -1.74 -1.65 15.13
CA VAL A 176 -2.10 -1.60 13.71
C VAL A 176 -2.89 -0.33 13.41
N HIS A 177 -2.44 0.43 12.42
CA HIS A 177 -3.05 1.68 11.95
C HIS A 177 -3.40 1.53 10.47
N LEU A 178 -4.56 2.07 10.08
CA LEU A 178 -4.99 2.12 8.68
C LEU A 178 -4.81 3.54 8.14
N THR A 179 -4.09 3.67 7.04
CA THR A 179 -3.98 4.90 6.27
C THR A 179 -4.63 4.74 4.90
N LEU A 180 -5.58 5.63 4.59
CA LEU A 180 -6.27 5.69 3.30
C LEU A 180 -5.70 6.83 2.44
N LEU A 181 -5.12 6.46 1.29
CA LEU A 181 -4.62 7.40 0.29
C LEU A 181 -5.46 7.33 -0.99
N ASN A 182 -6.62 7.98 -0.96
CA ASN A 182 -7.47 8.16 -2.15
C ASN A 182 -6.91 9.25 -3.08
N GLN A 183 -7.58 9.52 -4.21
CA GLN A 183 -7.14 10.51 -5.19
C GLN A 183 -6.86 11.90 -4.58
N LYS A 184 -7.70 12.35 -3.63
CA LYS A 184 -7.56 13.66 -3.00
C LYS A 184 -6.30 13.71 -2.15
N SER A 185 -6.07 12.70 -1.31
CA SER A 185 -4.87 12.59 -0.47
C SER A 185 -3.61 12.49 -1.33
N LEU A 186 -3.61 11.66 -2.37
CA LEU A 186 -2.51 11.50 -3.31
C LEU A 186 -2.19 12.78 -4.10
N HIS A 187 -3.20 13.55 -4.52
CA HIS A 187 -2.94 14.81 -5.19
C HIS A 187 -2.39 15.85 -4.20
N THR A 188 -2.92 15.88 -2.98
CA THR A 188 -2.45 16.80 -1.92
C THR A 188 -1.01 16.51 -1.52
N SER A 189 -0.61 15.24 -1.46
CA SER A 189 0.78 14.85 -1.15
C SER A 189 1.78 15.35 -2.20
N LEU A 190 1.36 15.55 -3.45
CA LEU A 190 2.21 16.15 -4.50
C LEU A 190 2.43 17.64 -4.29
N THR A 191 1.47 18.35 -3.69
CA THR A 191 1.55 19.81 -3.46
C THR A 191 2.12 20.16 -2.10
N ALA A 192 1.99 19.28 -1.10
CA ALA A 192 2.47 19.49 0.26
C ALA A 192 3.99 19.28 0.44
N GLY A 193 4.65 18.60 -0.50
CA GLY A 193 6.03 18.13 -0.32
C GLY A 193 6.11 16.84 0.51
N LEU A 194 7.21 16.09 0.39
CA LEU A 194 7.41 14.83 1.12
C LEU A 194 7.54 15.10 2.63
N GLY A 195 6.70 14.44 3.44
CA GLY A 195 6.71 14.58 4.90
C GLY A 195 5.45 15.19 5.52
N GLY A 196 4.30 15.16 4.83
CA GLY A 196 3.05 15.63 5.41
C GLY A 196 2.63 14.77 6.60
N GLU A 197 2.54 15.38 7.79
CA GLU A 197 1.71 14.87 8.88
C GLU A 197 0.29 14.69 8.31
N LEU A 198 -0.09 13.43 8.05
CA LEU A 198 -1.49 13.10 7.97
C LEU A 198 -2.02 13.34 9.39
N GLU A 199 -2.87 14.36 9.56
CA GLU A 199 -3.80 14.34 10.68
C GLU A 199 -4.49 12.98 10.58
N LEU A 200 -4.16 12.11 11.53
CA LEU A 200 -4.81 10.82 11.73
C LEU A 200 -6.28 11.13 11.96
N SER A 201 -7.05 11.20 10.89
CA SER A 201 -8.49 11.32 10.95
C SER A 201 -8.98 10.00 11.53
N ASN A 202 -9.06 9.96 12.86
CA ASN A 202 -9.86 9.02 13.59
C ASN A 202 -11.30 9.17 13.10
N SER A 203 -11.65 8.46 12.06
CA SER A 203 -13.01 8.36 11.55
C SER A 203 -13.16 7.03 10.83
N VAL A 204 -13.38 5.99 11.65
CA VAL A 204 -14.17 4.81 11.33
C VAL A 204 -15.19 4.62 12.45
#